data_AF-A0AAV4U9J0-F1
#
_entry.id   AF-A0AAV4U9J0-F1
#
_cell.length_a   1.000
_cell.length_b   1.000
_cell.length_c   1.000
_cell.angle_alpha   90.00
_cell.angle_beta   90.00
_cell.angle_gamma   90.00
#
_symmetry.space_group_name_H-M   'P 1'
#
loop_
_entity.id
_entity.type
_entity.pdbx_description
1 polymer ?
#
loop_
_entity_poly.entity_id
_entity_poly.type
_entity_poly.pdbx_seq_one_letter_code
_entity_poly.pdbx_strand_id
1 'polypeptide(L)'
;MVATEDDDIQFSSCELHAGEYHLVGADIRNISELETKLLSGLLDTSLPTVFLAECVLVYNEEHLTSALLKWIAEHFRTALFINYEQVNMDDKFGSVMIENLKKRGCNLAGVSVCSDLESQRGRFTKAGWDGAKAWDMMEVYQHLPSTDVDRIEHLEFLDEQELLQQLLQHYCITVACQGESLEDIGFN
;
A
#
# COMPACT_ATOMS: atom_id res chain seq x y z
N MET A 1 20.68 12.00 -8.50
CA MET A 1 21.99 12.47 -9.02
C MET A 1 22.33 11.60 -10.22
N VAL A 2 23.08 12.06 -11.21
CA VAL A 2 23.45 11.18 -12.35
C VAL A 2 24.49 10.19 -11.85
N ALA A 3 24.13 8.91 -11.71
CA ALA A 3 25.03 7.84 -11.29
C ALA A 3 26.25 7.78 -12.22
N THR A 4 27.45 7.84 -11.65
CA THR A 4 28.72 7.73 -12.35
C THR A 4 29.16 6.26 -12.40
N GLU A 5 29.93 5.88 -13.42
CA GLU A 5 30.38 4.50 -13.75
C GLU A 5 31.16 3.73 -12.65
N ASP A 6 31.31 4.29 -11.44
CA ASP A 6 32.11 3.80 -10.30
C ASP A 6 31.29 3.53 -9.01
N ASP A 7 29.97 3.33 -9.09
CA ASP A 7 29.20 2.91 -7.91
C ASP A 7 29.45 1.43 -7.58
N ASP A 8 30.35 1.18 -6.61
CA ASP A 8 30.64 -0.17 -6.09
C ASP A 8 29.36 -0.87 -5.62
N ILE A 9 29.01 -1.98 -6.26
CA ILE A 9 27.88 -2.83 -5.85
C ILE A 9 28.24 -3.52 -4.54
N GLN A 10 27.46 -3.25 -3.49
CA GLN A 10 27.61 -3.91 -2.19
C GLN A 10 26.50 -4.95 -2.01
N PHE A 11 26.87 -6.17 -1.60
CA PHE A 11 25.93 -7.25 -1.34
C PHE A 11 26.23 -7.94 -0.01
N SER A 12 25.18 -8.23 0.76
CA SER A 12 25.20 -9.05 1.96
C SER A 12 24.17 -10.17 1.84
N SER A 13 23.97 -10.98 2.89
CA SER A 13 22.98 -12.08 2.83
C SER A 13 21.54 -11.61 2.63
N CYS A 14 21.21 -10.38 3.06
CA CYS A 14 19.85 -9.85 3.07
C CYS A 14 19.74 -8.45 2.45
N GLU A 15 20.83 -7.92 1.89
CA GLU A 15 20.88 -6.54 1.41
C GLU A 15 21.68 -6.44 0.11
N LEU A 16 21.28 -5.49 -0.75
CA LEU A 16 21.96 -5.16 -2.00
C LEU A 16 21.88 -3.65 -2.22
N HIS A 17 23.02 -3.02 -2.47
CA HIS A 17 23.11 -1.58 -2.74
C HIS A 17 23.83 -1.36 -4.07
N ALA A 18 23.19 -0.67 -5.00
CA ALA A 18 23.71 -0.40 -6.34
C ALA A 18 23.21 0.97 -6.84
N GLY A 19 24.09 1.99 -6.77
CA GLY A 19 23.75 3.37 -7.11
C GLY A 19 22.53 3.87 -6.33
N GLU A 20 21.50 4.33 -7.05
CA GLU A 20 20.24 4.83 -6.47
C GLU A 20 19.24 3.71 -6.07
N TYR A 21 19.60 2.43 -6.22
CA TYR A 21 18.74 1.30 -5.87
C TYR A 21 19.26 0.52 -4.66
N HIS A 22 18.38 0.29 -3.69
CA HIS A 22 18.70 -0.45 -2.47
C HIS A 22 17.62 -1.50 -2.17
N LEU A 23 18.05 -2.73 -1.95
CA LEU A 23 17.27 -3.83 -1.41
C LEU A 23 17.66 -4.01 0.05
N VAL A 24 16.69 -3.93 0.96
CA VAL A 24 16.92 -4.02 2.40
C VAL A 24 15.98 -5.05 3.01
N GLY A 25 16.52 -6.14 3.55
CA GLY A 25 15.75 -7.09 4.33
C GLY A 25 15.50 -6.57 5.73
N ALA A 26 14.27 -6.20 6.06
CA ALA A 26 13.89 -5.72 7.39
C ALA A 26 12.48 -6.19 7.77
N ASP A 27 12.23 -6.38 9.06
CA ASP A 27 10.88 -6.63 9.58
C ASP A 27 10.15 -5.31 9.80
N ILE A 28 9.08 -5.07 9.03
CA ILE A 28 8.33 -3.81 9.11
C ILE A 28 7.60 -3.60 10.45
N ARG A 29 7.51 -4.66 11.27
CA ARG A 29 6.97 -4.59 12.63
C ARG A 29 8.00 -4.03 13.62
N ASN A 30 9.27 -3.99 13.24
CA ASN A 30 10.37 -3.53 14.07
C ASN A 30 10.86 -2.15 13.60
N ILE A 31 10.20 -1.10 14.11
CA ILE A 31 10.48 0.30 13.73
C ILE A 31 11.93 0.70 14.01
N SER A 32 12.53 0.24 15.12
CA SER A 32 13.93 0.56 15.43
C SER A 32 14.90 -0.02 14.41
N GLU A 33 14.61 -1.22 13.89
CA GLU A 33 15.42 -1.83 12.82
C GLU A 33 15.24 -1.07 11.50
N LEU A 34 14.00 -0.73 11.13
CA LEU A 34 13.73 0.08 9.93
C LEU A 34 14.45 1.43 9.99
N GLU A 35 14.33 2.15 11.11
CA GLU A 35 14.98 3.44 11.30
C GLU A 35 16.50 3.32 11.17
N THR A 36 17.09 2.32 11.83
CA THR A 36 18.54 2.08 11.75
C THR A 36 18.97 1.81 10.31
N LYS A 37 18.23 0.99 9.56
CA LYS A 37 18.61 0.60 8.19
C LYS A 37 18.35 1.70 7.17
N LEU A 38 17.21 2.40 7.27
CA LEU A 38 16.80 3.40 6.30
C LEU A 38 17.46 4.76 6.54
N LEU A 39 17.60 5.19 7.80
CA LEU A 39 18.11 6.52 8.14
C LEU A 39 19.64 6.54 8.37
N SER A 40 20.33 5.40 8.26
CA SER A 40 21.81 5.33 8.28
C SER A 40 22.48 5.75 6.97
N GLY A 41 21.84 6.66 6.23
CA GLY A 41 22.39 7.26 5.00
C GLY A 41 21.74 6.76 3.70
N LEU A 42 20.73 5.88 3.76
CA LEU A 42 19.99 5.45 2.56
C LEU A 42 18.89 6.45 2.17
N LEU A 43 18.22 7.05 3.16
CA LEU A 43 17.13 8.00 2.92
C LEU A 43 17.44 9.38 3.53
N ASP A 44 17.16 10.43 2.76
CA ASP A 44 17.07 11.81 3.23
C ASP A 44 15.59 12.15 3.45
N THR A 45 15.17 12.26 4.71
CA THR A 45 13.77 12.51 5.07
C THR A 45 13.28 13.92 4.76
N SER A 46 14.18 14.82 4.32
CA SER A 46 13.81 16.15 3.84
C SER A 46 13.28 16.14 2.40
N LEU A 47 13.52 15.06 1.65
CA LEU A 47 13.04 14.90 0.27
C LEU A 47 11.60 14.35 0.24
N PRO A 48 10.78 14.77 -0.74
CA PRO A 48 9.48 14.16 -0.99
C PRO A 48 9.62 12.65 -1.25
N THR A 49 8.93 11.83 -0.45
CA THR A 49 9.07 10.38 -0.49
C THR A 49 7.73 9.70 -0.75
N VAL A 50 7.71 8.73 -1.68
CA VAL A 50 6.54 7.88 -1.93
C VAL A 50 6.77 6.51 -1.29
N PHE A 51 5.83 6.08 -0.45
CA PHE A 51 5.76 4.75 0.13
C PHE A 51 4.69 3.94 -0.59
N LEU A 52 5.00 2.68 -0.90
CA LEU A 52 4.07 1.74 -1.52
C LEU A 52 3.95 0.49 -0.66
N ALA A 53 2.72 0.18 -0.26
CA ALA A 53 2.35 -1.09 0.37
C ALA A 53 1.30 -1.78 -0.51
N GLU A 54 1.73 -2.74 -1.30
CA GLU A 54 0.86 -3.52 -2.18
C GLU A 54 0.60 -4.90 -1.55
N CYS A 55 -0.57 -5.07 -0.94
CA CYS A 55 -0.97 -6.22 -0.12
C CYS A 55 0.06 -6.53 0.98
N VAL A 56 0.35 -5.55 1.85
CA VAL A 56 1.36 -5.72 2.92
C VAL A 56 0.78 -5.49 4.31
N LEU A 57 0.07 -4.39 4.53
CA LEU A 57 -0.32 -3.98 5.89
C LEU A 57 -1.32 -4.98 6.51
N VAL A 58 -2.26 -5.49 5.72
CA VAL A 58 -3.27 -6.49 6.14
C VAL A 58 -2.71 -7.76 6.79
N TYR A 59 -1.45 -8.11 6.53
CA TYR A 59 -0.81 -9.30 7.13
C TYR A 59 -0.28 -9.08 8.55
N ASN A 60 -0.27 -7.83 9.02
CA ASN A 60 0.28 -7.44 10.30
C ASN A 60 -0.83 -6.93 11.22
N GLU A 61 -0.66 -7.12 12.52
CA GLU A 61 -1.61 -6.61 13.51
C GLU A 61 -1.75 -5.08 13.41
N GLU A 62 -2.98 -4.59 13.58
CA GLU A 62 -3.32 -3.17 13.45
C GLU A 62 -2.37 -2.23 14.21
N HIS A 63 -2.02 -2.56 15.45
CA HIS A 63 -1.14 -1.74 16.28
C HIS A 63 0.29 -1.60 15.72
N LEU A 64 0.80 -2.62 15.01
CA LEU A 64 2.13 -2.60 14.40
C LEU A 64 2.13 -1.73 13.14
N THR A 65 1.11 -1.90 12.28
CA THR A 65 0.97 -1.05 11.09
C THR A 65 0.69 0.41 11.47
N SER A 66 -0.11 0.65 12.51
CA SER A 66 -0.35 2.00 13.04
C SER A 66 0.93 2.65 13.54
N ALA A 67 1.82 1.88 14.20
CA ALA A 67 3.12 2.38 14.63
C ALA A 67 4.03 2.72 13.44
N LEU A 68 4.04 1.89 12.39
CA LEU A 68 4.77 2.18 11.14
C LEU A 68 4.26 3.45 10.46
N LEU A 69 2.95 3.55 10.24
CA LEU A 69 2.34 4.70 9.59
C LEU A 69 2.60 5.99 10.37
N LYS A 70 2.54 5.93 11.70
CA LYS A 70 2.85 7.05 12.57
C LYS A 70 4.32 7.45 12.49
N TRP A 71 5.23 6.48 12.54
CA TRP A 71 6.66 6.74 12.41
C TRP A 71 6.99 7.44 11.09
N ILE A 72 6.39 7.01 9.97
CA ILE A 72 6.57 7.68 8.68
C ILE A 72 6.08 9.13 8.74
N ALA A 73 4.86 9.38 9.23
CA ALA A 73 4.30 10.72 9.31
C ALA A 73 5.12 11.68 10.18
N GLU A 74 5.79 11.16 11.22
CA GLU A 74 6.64 11.93 12.13
C GLU A 74 8.04 12.25 11.55
N HIS A 75 8.57 11.40 10.66
CA HIS A 75 9.94 11.52 10.16
C HIS A 75 10.05 12.22 8.80
N PHE A 76 9.02 12.09 7.96
CA PHE A 76 9.04 12.62 6.58
C PHE A 76 8.18 13.87 6.48
N ARG A 77 8.79 15.00 6.14
CA ARG A 77 8.07 16.28 6.02
C ARG A 77 7.06 16.27 4.87
N THR A 78 7.43 15.66 3.76
CA THR A 78 6.60 15.54 2.57
C THR A 78 6.57 14.07 2.15
N ALA A 79 5.42 13.43 2.27
CA ALA A 79 5.27 12.02 1.94
C ALA A 79 3.93 11.72 1.28
N LEU A 80 3.95 10.74 0.38
CA LEU A 80 2.75 10.09 -0.17
C LEU A 80 2.79 8.61 0.21
N PHE A 81 1.69 8.06 0.69
CA PHE A 81 1.57 6.62 0.94
C PHE A 81 0.49 6.04 0.06
N ILE A 82 0.84 5.03 -0.72
CA ILE A 82 -0.08 4.26 -1.56
C ILE A 82 -0.24 2.88 -0.93
N ASN A 83 -1.47 2.55 -0.54
CA ASN A 83 -1.82 1.27 0.06
C ASN A 83 -2.86 0.59 -0.82
N TYR A 84 -2.54 -0.58 -1.35
CA TYR A 84 -3.47 -1.45 -2.06
C TYR A 84 -3.69 -2.71 -1.24
N GLU A 85 -4.92 -2.96 -0.79
CA GLU A 85 -5.27 -4.18 -0.04
C GLU A 85 -6.79 -4.34 0.05
N GLN A 86 -7.27 -5.29 0.85
CA GLN A 86 -8.69 -5.58 0.99
C GLN A 86 -9.50 -4.43 1.64
N VAL A 87 -10.78 -4.38 1.32
CA VAL A 87 -11.80 -3.52 1.93
C VAL A 87 -13.14 -4.26 1.97
N ASN A 88 -14.15 -3.73 2.67
CA ASN A 88 -15.49 -4.31 2.74
C ASN A 88 -15.52 -5.74 3.28
N MET A 89 -14.60 -6.06 4.20
CA MET A 89 -14.38 -7.43 4.69
C MET A 89 -15.45 -7.92 5.69
N ASP A 90 -16.37 -7.06 6.11
CA ASP A 90 -17.41 -7.32 7.11
C ASP A 90 -18.72 -7.91 6.53
N ASP A 91 -18.65 -8.50 5.34
CA ASP A 91 -19.77 -9.16 4.69
C ASP A 91 -19.58 -10.68 4.51
N LYS A 92 -20.50 -11.33 3.80
CA LYS A 92 -20.43 -12.77 3.52
C LYS A 92 -19.27 -13.13 2.59
N PHE A 93 -18.98 -12.30 1.59
CA PHE A 93 -17.90 -12.53 0.65
C PHE A 93 -16.54 -12.37 1.35
N GLY A 94 -16.35 -11.29 2.12
CA GLY A 94 -15.18 -11.07 2.97
C GLY A 94 -14.95 -12.22 3.95
N SER A 95 -16.00 -12.70 4.62
CA SER A 95 -15.92 -13.86 5.51
C SER A 95 -15.42 -15.13 4.79
N VAL A 96 -15.94 -15.41 3.60
CA VAL A 96 -15.51 -16.55 2.76
C VAL A 96 -14.06 -16.36 2.31
N MET A 97 -13.66 -15.15 1.92
CA MET A 97 -12.28 -14.82 1.54
C MET A 97 -11.30 -15.09 2.70
N ILE A 98 -11.61 -14.60 3.91
CA ILE A 98 -10.80 -14.81 5.11
C ILE A 98 -10.64 -16.30 5.40
N GLU A 99 -11.73 -17.06 5.41
CA GLU A 99 -11.67 -18.51 5.63
C GLU A 99 -10.83 -19.23 4.58
N ASN A 100 -10.96 -18.83 3.31
CA ASN A 100 -10.23 -19.42 2.20
C ASN A 100 -8.72 -19.14 2.27
N LEU A 101 -8.31 -17.94 2.69
CA LEU A 101 -6.90 -17.62 2.90
C LEU A 101 -6.34 -18.36 4.13
N LYS A 102 -7.11 -18.39 5.22
CA LYS A 102 -6.73 -19.11 6.45
C LYS A 102 -6.52 -20.60 6.20
N LYS A 103 -7.37 -21.25 5.39
CA LYS A 103 -7.20 -22.66 4.97
C LYS A 103 -5.90 -22.91 4.20
N ARG A 104 -5.32 -21.89 3.58
CA ARG A 104 -4.02 -21.94 2.88
C ARG A 104 -2.85 -21.52 3.76
N GLY A 105 -3.05 -21.33 5.07
CA GLY A 105 -2.02 -20.88 6.00
C GLY A 105 -1.74 -19.38 5.96
N CYS A 106 -2.58 -18.59 5.29
CA CYS A 106 -2.44 -17.14 5.17
C CYS A 106 -3.45 -16.46 6.11
N ASN A 107 -2.96 -15.93 7.24
CA ASN A 107 -3.79 -15.20 8.19
C ASN A 107 -3.73 -13.69 7.92
N LEU A 108 -4.90 -13.03 7.88
CA LEU A 108 -5.00 -11.58 7.72
C LEU A 108 -5.10 -10.93 9.11
N ALA A 109 -3.95 -10.72 9.76
CA ALA A 109 -3.89 -10.20 11.12
C ALA A 109 -4.44 -8.77 11.28
N GLY A 110 -4.42 -7.99 10.20
CA GLY A 110 -4.92 -6.61 10.13
C GLY A 110 -6.30 -6.47 9.50
N VAL A 111 -7.08 -7.55 9.33
CA VAL A 111 -8.37 -7.48 8.63
C VAL A 111 -9.40 -6.59 9.33
N SER A 112 -9.26 -6.34 10.64
CA SER A 112 -10.15 -5.46 11.41
C SER A 112 -10.19 -4.02 10.91
N VAL A 113 -9.14 -3.55 10.21
CA VAL A 113 -9.10 -2.20 9.62
C VAL A 113 -9.57 -2.17 8.16
N CYS A 114 -10.02 -3.30 7.62
CA CYS A 114 -10.48 -3.45 6.24
C CYS A 114 -12.03 -3.49 6.15
N SER A 115 -12.76 -2.87 7.09
CA SER A 115 -14.22 -2.93 7.15
C SER A 115 -14.88 -2.12 6.03
N ASP A 116 -14.33 -0.95 5.70
CA ASP A 116 -14.86 -0.05 4.66
C ASP A 116 -13.79 0.99 4.23
N LEU A 117 -14.11 1.85 3.25
CA LEU A 117 -13.19 2.88 2.78
C LEU A 117 -12.89 3.96 3.83
N GLU A 118 -13.80 4.22 4.78
CA GLU A 118 -13.54 5.16 5.87
C GLU A 118 -12.56 4.60 6.89
N SER A 119 -12.61 3.29 7.17
CA SER A 119 -11.62 2.65 8.04
C SER A 119 -10.22 2.71 7.42
N GLN A 120 -10.13 2.49 6.10
CA GLN A 120 -8.89 2.60 5.34
C GLN A 120 -8.34 4.04 5.28
N ARG A 121 -9.17 5.07 5.14
CA ARG A 121 -8.72 6.47 5.31
C ARG A 121 -8.33 6.77 6.76
N GLY A 122 -9.15 6.32 7.70
CA GLY A 122 -9.05 6.60 9.11
C GLY A 122 -7.76 6.10 9.74
N ARG A 123 -7.19 4.98 9.27
CA ARG A 123 -5.92 4.46 9.80
C ARG A 123 -4.75 5.42 9.55
N PHE A 124 -4.76 6.15 8.44
CA PHE A 124 -3.71 7.13 8.11
C PHE A 124 -3.91 8.41 8.90
N THR A 125 -5.12 8.98 8.89
CA THR A 125 -5.40 10.24 9.59
C THR A 125 -5.24 10.09 11.11
N LYS A 126 -5.63 8.95 11.70
CA LYS A 126 -5.37 8.64 13.12
C LYS A 126 -3.88 8.46 13.44
N ALA A 127 -3.07 8.08 12.44
CA ALA A 127 -1.61 7.94 12.58
C ALA A 127 -0.86 9.27 12.39
N GLY A 128 -1.56 10.38 12.11
CA GLY A 128 -0.97 11.72 12.00
C GLY A 128 -0.67 12.18 10.57
N TRP A 129 -1.21 11.51 9.55
CA TRP A 129 -1.18 11.97 8.17
C TRP A 129 -2.21 13.09 7.97
N ASP A 130 -1.84 14.11 7.19
CA ASP A 130 -2.68 15.30 6.93
C ASP A 130 -4.00 14.97 6.21
N GLY A 131 -3.99 13.96 5.34
CA GLY A 131 -5.18 13.55 4.59
C GLY A 131 -5.06 12.17 3.96
N ALA A 132 -6.21 11.59 3.61
CA ALA A 132 -6.28 10.34 2.86
C ALA A 132 -7.52 10.27 1.98
N LYS A 133 -7.37 9.73 0.77
CA LYS A 133 -8.44 9.36 -0.16
C LYS A 133 -8.39 7.85 -0.39
N ALA A 134 -9.54 7.22 -0.63
CA ALA A 134 -9.59 5.80 -0.96
C ALA A 134 -10.76 5.51 -1.89
N TRP A 135 -10.55 4.56 -2.79
CA TRP A 135 -11.54 4.06 -3.76
C TRP A 135 -11.48 2.54 -3.80
N ASP A 136 -12.64 1.89 -3.91
CA ASP A 136 -12.63 0.47 -4.22
C ASP A 136 -12.16 0.24 -5.67
N MET A 137 -11.72 -0.98 -5.99
CA MET A 137 -11.16 -1.25 -7.32
C MET A 137 -12.23 -1.27 -8.41
N MET A 138 -13.52 -1.34 -8.05
CA MET A 138 -14.60 -1.22 -9.03
C MET A 138 -14.75 0.25 -9.46
N GLU A 139 -14.66 1.20 -8.53
CA GLU A 139 -14.57 2.62 -8.84
C GLU A 139 -13.36 2.91 -9.74
N VAL A 140 -12.19 2.35 -9.42
CA VAL A 140 -10.98 2.49 -10.25
C VAL A 140 -11.21 1.95 -11.66
N TYR A 141 -11.77 0.73 -11.78
CA TYR A 141 -12.07 0.10 -13.06
C TYR A 141 -13.02 0.94 -13.93
N GLN A 142 -14.06 1.52 -13.33
CA GLN A 142 -15.05 2.36 -14.02
C GLN A 142 -14.48 3.66 -14.58
N HIS A 143 -13.37 4.14 -14.02
CA HIS A 143 -12.71 5.37 -14.46
C HIS A 143 -11.53 5.13 -15.41
N LEU A 144 -11.25 3.87 -15.77
CA LEU A 144 -10.26 3.59 -16.81
C LEU A 144 -10.72 4.13 -18.17
N PRO A 145 -9.78 4.56 -19.04
CA PRO A 145 -10.12 4.91 -20.42
C PRO A 145 -10.85 3.74 -21.10
N SER A 146 -11.96 4.02 -21.80
CA SER A 146 -12.76 2.97 -22.45
C SER A 146 -11.95 2.12 -23.42
N THR A 147 -10.95 2.72 -24.08
CA THR A 147 -10.01 2.00 -24.95
C THR A 147 -9.17 0.94 -24.22
N ASP A 148 -8.83 1.18 -22.96
CA ASP A 148 -8.11 0.20 -22.14
C ASP A 148 -9.04 -0.89 -21.63
N VAL A 149 -10.25 -0.54 -21.20
CA VAL A 149 -11.29 -1.52 -20.82
C VAL A 149 -11.58 -2.47 -21.97
N ASP A 150 -11.89 -1.92 -23.16
CA ASP A 150 -12.12 -2.71 -24.37
C ASP A 150 -10.92 -3.62 -24.66
N ARG A 151 -9.70 -3.08 -24.65
CA ARG A 151 -8.48 -3.85 -24.94
C ARG A 151 -8.29 -5.01 -23.95
N ILE A 152 -8.60 -4.81 -22.66
CA ILE A 152 -8.45 -5.84 -21.62
C ILE A 152 -9.53 -6.91 -21.75
N GLU A 153 -10.80 -6.51 -21.88
CA GLU A 153 -11.95 -7.44 -21.98
C GLU A 153 -11.93 -8.28 -23.26
N HIS A 154 -11.20 -7.86 -24.30
CA HIS A 154 -11.01 -8.66 -25.52
C HIS A 154 -9.95 -9.78 -25.37
N LEU A 155 -9.13 -9.77 -24.31
CA LEU A 155 -8.10 -10.80 -24.10
C LEU A 155 -8.70 -12.14 -23.69
N GLU A 156 -9.69 -12.11 -22.79
CA GLU A 156 -10.36 -13.29 -22.28
C GLU A 156 -11.86 -13.01 -22.10
N PHE A 157 -12.69 -13.94 -22.58
CA PHE A 157 -14.13 -13.87 -22.38
C PHE A 157 -14.47 -14.20 -20.92
N LEU A 158 -15.14 -13.26 -20.24
CA LEU A 158 -15.65 -13.42 -18.88
C LEU A 158 -17.18 -13.44 -18.91
N ASP A 159 -17.77 -14.58 -18.55
CA ASP A 159 -19.22 -14.77 -18.46
C ASP A 159 -19.81 -14.33 -17.11
N GLU A 160 -19.05 -14.42 -16.02
CA GLU A 160 -19.48 -14.08 -14.65
C GLU A 160 -18.99 -12.68 -14.22
N GLN A 161 -19.53 -11.62 -14.84
CA GLN A 161 -19.15 -10.23 -14.52
C GLN A 161 -19.45 -9.85 -13.06
N GLU A 162 -20.50 -10.43 -12.46
CA GLU A 162 -20.87 -10.18 -11.07
C GLU A 162 -19.79 -10.64 -10.08
N LEU A 163 -19.05 -11.71 -10.40
CA LEU A 163 -17.95 -12.18 -9.56
C LEU A 163 -16.75 -11.24 -9.63
N LEU A 164 -16.44 -10.70 -10.81
CA LEU A 164 -15.41 -9.68 -10.94
C LEU A 164 -15.79 -8.42 -10.17
N GLN A 165 -17.04 -7.95 -10.32
CA GLN A 165 -17.53 -6.81 -9.56
C GLN A 165 -17.41 -7.04 -8.05
N GLN A 166 -17.86 -8.20 -7.55
CA GLN A 166 -17.71 -8.55 -6.14
C GLN A 166 -16.24 -8.54 -5.71
N LEU A 167 -15.33 -9.12 -6.50
CA LEU A 167 -13.91 -9.12 -6.18
C LEU A 167 -13.34 -7.70 -6.11
N LEU A 168 -13.63 -6.86 -7.10
CA LEU A 168 -13.11 -5.50 -7.18
C LEU A 168 -13.66 -4.59 -6.07
N GLN A 169 -14.90 -4.83 -5.62
CA GLN A 169 -15.48 -4.14 -4.46
C GLN A 169 -14.83 -4.53 -3.12
N HIS A 170 -14.04 -5.61 -3.07
CA HIS A 170 -13.36 -6.08 -1.85
C HIS A 170 -11.87 -5.77 -1.82
N TYR A 171 -11.39 -4.96 -2.76
CA TYR A 171 -10.06 -4.36 -2.73
C TYR A 171 -10.19 -2.85 -2.89
N CYS A 172 -9.25 -2.11 -2.33
CA CYS A 172 -9.17 -0.67 -2.49
C CYS A 172 -7.75 -0.22 -2.74
N ILE A 173 -7.64 0.96 -3.34
CA ILE A 173 -6.42 1.77 -3.29
C ILE A 173 -6.67 2.99 -2.40
N THR A 174 -5.81 3.17 -1.41
CA THR A 174 -5.79 4.32 -0.51
C THR A 174 -4.54 5.13 -0.78
N VAL A 175 -4.70 6.45 -0.90
CA VAL A 175 -3.61 7.41 -1.05
C VAL A 175 -3.65 8.39 0.11
N ALA A 176 -2.61 8.43 0.94
CA ALA A 176 -2.45 9.37 2.04
C ALA A 176 -1.32 10.36 1.79
N CYS A 177 -1.46 11.59 2.29
CA CYS A 177 -0.47 12.64 2.15
C CYS A 177 0.00 13.19 3.50
N GLN A 178 1.25 13.65 3.51
CA GLN A 178 1.85 14.44 4.56
C GLN A 178 2.55 15.64 3.92
N GLY A 179 2.26 16.85 4.40
CA GLY A 179 2.87 18.09 3.95
C GLY A 179 2.41 18.66 2.60
N GLU A 180 1.57 17.94 1.84
CA GLU A 180 1.03 18.34 0.53
C GLU A 180 -0.46 17.98 0.41
N SER A 181 -1.20 18.66 -0.49
CA SER A 181 -2.64 18.41 -0.71
C SER A 181 -2.89 17.24 -1.66
N LEU A 182 -4.00 16.52 -1.47
CA LEU A 182 -4.48 15.48 -2.38
C LEU A 182 -5.41 16.01 -3.48
N GLU A 183 -5.60 17.32 -3.63
CA GLU A 183 -6.60 17.92 -4.54
C GLU A 183 -6.56 17.31 -5.95
N ASP A 184 -5.38 17.17 -6.54
CA ASP A 184 -5.18 16.68 -7.91
C ASP A 184 -5.18 15.13 -8.04
N ILE A 185 -5.39 14.40 -6.95
CA ILE A 185 -5.39 12.92 -6.93
C ILE A 185 -6.82 12.40 -6.82
N GLY A 186 -7.27 11.70 -7.86
CA GLY A 186 -8.57 11.04 -7.91
C GLY A 186 -9.21 11.13 -9.29
N PHE A 187 -10.54 10.99 -9.33
CA PHE A 187 -11.33 10.96 -10.56
C PHE A 187 -12.08 12.27 -10.87
N ASN A 188 -11.72 13.37 -10.20
CA ASN A 188 -12.33 14.69 -10.38
C ASN A 188 -11.47 15.61 -11.24
#